data_AF-A0A534MS53-F1
#
_entry.id   AF-A0A534MS53-F1
#
_cell.length_a   1.000
_cell.length_b   1.000
_cell.length_c   1.000
_cell.angle_alpha   90.00
_cell.angle_beta   90.00
_cell.angle_gamma   90.00
#
_symmetry.space_group_name_H-M   'P 1'
#
loop_
_entity.id
_entity.type
_entity.pdbx_description
1 polymer ?
#
loop_
_entity_poly.entity_id
_entity_poly.type
_entity_poly.pdbx_seq_one_letter_code
_entity_poly.pdbx_strand_id
1 'polypeptide(L)'
;MDPGGDGTAYWTLSGTSMATPTVAGSAGLVRQYYMDGWYPTGSKTPANGFTPSAALIKATIINSAREMTGAGAYANGENKYPNDNQGYGRVALDDALFFQGDARGTTVDDHRSGINTGDTVTYQLAIGDSSIPV
;
A
#
# COMPACT_ATOMS: atom_id res chain seq x y z
N MET A 1 1.93 1.12 -32.42
CA MET A 1 2.97 2.11 -32.80
C MET A 1 2.22 3.32 -33.29
N ASP A 2 2.48 4.48 -32.69
CA ASP A 2 1.91 5.77 -33.10
C ASP A 2 2.68 6.28 -34.34
N PRO A 3 2.12 6.21 -35.56
CA PRO A 3 2.84 6.62 -36.76
C PRO A 3 3.06 8.14 -36.82
N GLY A 4 2.30 8.92 -36.04
CA GLY A 4 2.41 10.39 -35.95
C GLY A 4 3.25 10.87 -34.78
N GLY A 5 3.45 10.03 -33.76
CA GLY A 5 4.21 10.37 -32.54
C GLY A 5 3.59 11.52 -31.74
N ASP A 6 2.33 11.86 -32.00
CA ASP A 6 1.64 12.99 -31.38
C ASP A 6 1.11 12.66 -29.98
N GLY A 7 1.12 11.37 -29.60
CA GLY A 7 0.76 10.91 -28.26
C GLY A 7 -0.72 11.05 -27.93
N THR A 8 -1.59 11.28 -28.92
CA THR A 8 -3.03 11.49 -28.71
C THR A 8 -3.88 10.21 -28.83
N ALA A 9 -3.29 9.14 -29.36
CA ALA A 9 -3.95 7.85 -29.53
C ALA A 9 -3.84 6.96 -28.28
N TYR A 10 -4.88 6.17 -28.03
CA TYR A 10 -4.93 5.19 -26.93
C TYR A 10 -4.85 3.77 -27.47
N TRP A 11 -4.08 2.93 -26.78
CA TRP A 11 -3.99 1.48 -27.05
C TRP A 11 -4.10 0.68 -25.76
N THR A 12 -4.73 -0.48 -25.86
CA THR A 12 -4.75 -1.47 -24.79
C THR A 12 -3.55 -2.41 -24.94
N LEU A 13 -2.76 -2.53 -23.87
CA LEU A 13 -1.62 -3.45 -23.77
C LEU A 13 -1.78 -4.30 -22.51
N SER A 14 -1.07 -5.42 -22.45
CA SER A 14 -1.06 -6.33 -21.30
C SER A 14 0.37 -6.70 -20.92
N GLY A 15 0.63 -6.89 -19.63
CA GLY A 15 1.93 -7.28 -19.09
C GLY A 15 2.25 -6.58 -17.77
N THR A 16 3.32 -7.04 -17.11
CA THR A 16 3.81 -6.46 -15.86
C THR A 16 4.21 -4.99 -16.03
N SER A 17 4.65 -4.58 -17.22
CA SER A 17 4.94 -3.18 -17.55
C SER A 17 3.74 -2.25 -17.47
N MET A 18 2.50 -2.75 -17.53
CA MET A 18 1.27 -1.96 -17.32
C MET A 18 0.83 -1.99 -15.85
N ALA A 19 1.18 -3.05 -15.11
CA ALA A 19 1.00 -3.10 -13.67
C ALA A 19 1.95 -2.12 -12.94
N THR A 20 3.21 -2.02 -13.38
CA THR A 20 4.23 -1.13 -12.79
C THR A 20 3.78 0.34 -12.67
N PRO A 21 3.31 1.04 -13.72
CA PRO A 21 2.88 2.43 -13.60
C PRO A 21 1.63 2.58 -12.73
N THR A 22 0.77 1.57 -12.66
CA THR A 22 -0.38 1.56 -11.74
C THR A 22 0.08 1.60 -10.29
N VAL A 23 1.03 0.74 -9.92
CA VAL A 23 1.62 0.72 -8.57
C VAL A 23 2.46 1.97 -8.31
N ALA A 24 3.16 2.51 -9.31
CA ALA A 24 3.89 3.76 -9.18
C ALA A 24 2.97 4.96 -8.89
N GLY A 25 1.82 5.04 -9.55
CA GLY A 25 0.78 6.02 -9.24
C GLY A 25 0.25 5.87 -7.82
N SER A 26 -0.03 4.62 -7.39
CA SER A 26 -0.42 4.32 -6.01
C SER A 26 0.63 4.78 -4.99
N ALA A 27 1.92 4.56 -5.26
CA ALA A 27 3.01 5.05 -4.41
C ALA A 27 3.05 6.58 -4.33
N GLY A 28 2.75 7.27 -5.43
CA GLY A 28 2.58 8.73 -5.46
C GLY A 28 1.45 9.21 -4.55
N LEU A 29 0.29 8.55 -4.61
CA LEU A 29 -0.86 8.86 -3.75
C LEU A 29 -0.57 8.60 -2.27
N VAL A 30 0.07 7.47 -1.93
CA VAL A 30 0.49 7.17 -0.56
C VAL A 30 1.48 8.22 -0.05
N ARG A 31 2.43 8.64 -0.87
CA ARG A 31 3.36 9.72 -0.51
C ARG A 31 2.61 11.03 -0.24
N GLN A 32 1.70 11.41 -1.13
CA GLN A 32 0.89 12.61 -0.96
C GLN A 32 0.02 12.54 0.30
N TYR A 33 -0.58 11.38 0.60
CA TYR A 33 -1.41 11.17 1.78
C TYR A 33 -0.67 11.53 3.08
N TYR A 34 0.58 11.08 3.24
CA TYR A 34 1.40 11.44 4.40
C TYR A 34 1.89 12.89 4.37
N MET A 35 2.33 13.39 3.20
CA MET A 35 2.88 14.75 3.08
C MET A 35 1.82 15.84 3.28
N ASP A 36 0.59 15.60 2.83
CA ASP A 36 -0.54 16.52 2.99
C ASP A 36 -1.14 16.45 4.40
N GLY A 37 -0.73 15.49 5.23
CA GLY A 37 -1.14 15.37 6.63
C GLY A 37 -2.54 14.78 6.82
N TRP A 38 -2.94 13.83 5.97
CA TRP A 38 -4.19 13.08 6.15
C TRP A 38 -4.11 12.13 7.35
N TYR A 39 -2.98 11.43 7.50
CA TYR A 39 -2.65 10.69 8.72
C TYR A 39 -2.34 11.65 9.89
N PRO A 40 -2.72 11.36 11.14
CA PRO A 40 -3.47 10.18 11.60
C PRO A 40 -4.98 10.36 11.65
N THR A 41 -5.49 11.55 11.33
CA THR A 41 -6.89 11.92 11.62
C THR A 41 -7.88 11.50 10.53
N GLY A 42 -7.39 11.08 9.37
CA GLY A 42 -8.21 10.82 8.19
C GLY A 42 -8.75 12.08 7.51
N SER A 43 -8.29 13.26 7.96
CA SER A 43 -8.61 14.58 7.42
C SER A 43 -7.33 15.37 7.19
N LYS A 44 -7.27 16.10 6.06
CA LYS A 44 -6.10 16.88 5.68
C LYS A 44 -5.77 17.96 6.73
N THR A 45 -4.71 17.75 7.49
CA THR A 45 -4.21 18.67 8.51
C THR A 45 -2.72 18.94 8.26
N PRO A 46 -2.34 20.11 7.71
CA PRO A 46 -0.96 20.36 7.29
C PRO A 46 0.09 20.17 8.38
N ALA A 47 -0.25 20.43 9.65
CA ALA A 47 0.64 20.23 10.79
C ALA A 47 1.00 18.76 11.06
N ASN A 48 0.19 17.81 10.58
CA ASN A 48 0.48 16.38 10.66
C ASN A 48 1.32 15.87 9.48
N GLY A 49 1.58 16.71 8.48
CA GLY A 49 2.32 16.34 7.28
C GLY A 49 3.78 15.99 7.59
N PHE A 50 4.27 14.91 6.99
CA PHE A 50 5.68 14.54 7.06
C PHE A 50 6.15 13.89 5.77
N THR A 51 7.45 13.91 5.50
CA THR A 51 8.03 13.17 4.37
C THR A 51 8.18 11.71 4.75
N PRO A 52 7.43 10.75 4.17
CA PRO A 52 7.56 9.33 4.51
C PRO A 52 8.84 8.72 3.92
N SER A 53 9.41 7.72 4.58
CA SER A 53 10.46 6.89 3.98
C SER A 53 9.92 6.03 2.83
N ALA A 54 10.83 5.56 1.96
CA ALA A 54 10.47 4.58 0.94
C ALA A 54 9.98 3.25 1.54
N ALA A 55 10.45 2.91 2.75
CA ALA A 55 10.01 1.72 3.47
C ALA A 55 8.56 1.87 3.95
N LEU A 56 8.18 3.02 4.53
CA LEU A 56 6.80 3.29 4.93
C LEU A 56 5.86 3.26 3.72
N ILE A 57 6.23 3.89 2.60
CA ILE A 57 5.41 3.84 1.36
C ILE A 57 5.19 2.39 0.92
N LYS A 58 6.25 1.59 0.88
CA LYS A 58 6.15 0.17 0.52
C LYS A 58 5.28 -0.61 1.51
N ALA A 59 5.47 -0.39 2.82
CA ALA A 59 4.71 -1.05 3.86
C ALA A 59 3.20 -0.73 3.76
N THR A 60 2.84 0.52 3.49
CA THR A 60 1.43 0.91 3.26
C THR A 60 0.84 0.20 2.04
N ILE A 61 1.57 0.11 0.93
CA ILE A 61 1.11 -0.60 -0.27
C ILE A 61 0.93 -2.10 0.00
N ILE A 62 1.88 -2.73 0.69
CA ILE A 62 1.80 -4.14 1.09
C ILE A 62 0.60 -4.38 2.02
N ASN A 63 0.40 -3.50 3.01
CA ASN A 63 -0.72 -3.58 3.95
C ASN A 63 -2.08 -3.39 3.26
N SER A 64 -2.11 -2.70 2.12
CA SER A 64 -3.32 -2.48 1.32
C SER A 64 -3.69 -3.67 0.42
N ALA A 65 -2.86 -4.70 0.38
CA ALA A 65 -2.97 -5.70 -0.65
C ALA A 65 -3.97 -6.81 -0.29
N ARG A 66 -4.79 -7.19 -1.26
CA ARG A 66 -5.82 -8.23 -1.14
C ARG A 66 -5.35 -9.52 -1.82
N GLU A 67 -5.56 -10.66 -1.18
CA GLU A 67 -5.34 -11.96 -1.79
C GLU A 67 -6.12 -12.08 -3.11
N MET A 68 -5.45 -12.57 -4.14
CA MET A 68 -6.05 -12.96 -5.41
C MET A 68 -6.31 -14.47 -5.41
N THR A 69 -7.49 -14.87 -5.89
CA THR A 69 -7.91 -16.28 -5.98
C THR A 69 -8.10 -16.75 -7.44
N GLY A 70 -7.91 -15.85 -8.41
CA GLY A 70 -8.07 -16.14 -9.83
C GLY A 70 -6.91 -16.91 -10.45
N ALA A 71 -7.04 -17.21 -11.74
CA ALA A 71 -5.99 -17.87 -12.52
C ALA A 71 -4.66 -17.11 -12.41
N GLY A 72 -3.58 -17.85 -12.15
CA GLY A 72 -2.24 -17.29 -11.97
C GLY A 72 -1.85 -17.04 -10.50
N ALA A 73 -2.80 -16.85 -9.58
CA ALA A 73 -2.49 -16.47 -8.19
C ALA A 73 -1.82 -17.57 -7.34
N TYR A 74 -1.90 -18.81 -7.83
CA TYR A 74 -1.36 -20.04 -7.23
C TYR A 74 -0.74 -20.95 -8.30
N ALA A 75 -0.15 -20.35 -9.35
CA ALA A 75 0.29 -21.07 -10.54
C ALA A 75 1.45 -22.05 -10.31
N ASN A 76 2.24 -21.88 -9.24
CA ASN A 76 3.33 -22.80 -8.90
C ASN A 76 2.90 -23.88 -7.90
N GLY A 77 1.59 -24.05 -7.65
CA GLY A 77 1.06 -25.09 -6.77
C GLY A 77 1.12 -24.76 -5.27
N GLU A 78 1.31 -23.49 -4.92
CA GLU A 78 1.26 -23.03 -3.53
C GLU A 78 -0.17 -23.16 -2.97
N ASN A 79 -0.27 -23.42 -1.67
CA ASN A 79 -1.54 -23.50 -0.92
C ASN A 79 -1.63 -22.47 0.20
N LYS A 80 -0.82 -21.41 0.10
CA LYS A 80 -0.70 -20.36 1.11
C LYS A 80 -0.64 -18.99 0.46
N TYR A 81 -1.06 -17.99 1.21
CA TYR A 81 -0.89 -16.58 0.92
C TYR A 81 -0.23 -15.91 2.13
N PRO A 82 0.75 -15.01 1.95
CA PRO A 82 1.37 -14.58 0.68
C PRO A 82 2.19 -15.69 -0.02
N ASN A 83 2.45 -15.53 -1.32
CA ASN A 83 3.23 -16.48 -2.14
C ASN A 83 3.98 -15.82 -3.32
N ASP A 84 4.75 -16.61 -4.07
CA ASP A 84 5.67 -16.11 -5.11
C ASP A 84 4.97 -15.66 -6.41
N ASN A 85 3.70 -16.01 -6.63
CA ASN A 85 2.96 -15.58 -7.82
C ASN A 85 2.34 -14.18 -7.67
N GLN A 86 1.87 -13.87 -6.47
CA GLN A 86 1.10 -12.65 -6.20
C GLN A 86 1.78 -11.76 -5.15
N GLY A 87 2.87 -12.20 -4.54
CA GLY A 87 3.49 -11.53 -3.40
C GLY A 87 2.48 -11.41 -2.26
N TYR A 88 2.26 -10.17 -1.82
CA TYR A 88 1.24 -9.81 -0.84
C TYR A 88 -0.13 -9.54 -1.48
N GLY A 89 -0.34 -9.83 -2.76
CA GLY A 89 -1.64 -9.67 -3.42
C GLY A 89 -1.81 -8.37 -4.19
N ARG A 90 -3.06 -8.08 -4.55
CA ARG A 90 -3.45 -6.94 -5.38
C ARG A 90 -3.59 -5.67 -4.53
N VAL A 91 -2.88 -4.62 -4.92
CA VAL A 91 -2.96 -3.28 -4.28
C VAL A 91 -4.39 -2.75 -4.26
N ALA A 92 -4.89 -2.39 -3.07
CA ALA A 92 -6.17 -1.73 -2.85
C ALA A 92 -6.03 -0.68 -1.75
N LEU A 93 -5.55 0.53 -2.10
CA LEU A 93 -5.15 1.58 -1.13
C LEU A 93 -6.22 1.93 -0.07
N ASP A 94 -7.49 1.78 -0.42
CA ASP A 94 -8.65 1.93 0.48
C ASP A 94 -8.54 1.08 1.77
N ASP A 95 -7.87 -0.07 1.72
CA ASP A 95 -7.71 -0.96 2.87
C ASP A 95 -6.61 -0.49 3.85
N ALA A 96 -5.77 0.49 3.46
CA ALA A 96 -4.63 0.95 4.26
C ALA A 96 -4.62 2.46 4.54
N LEU A 97 -5.23 3.28 3.68
CA LEU A 97 -5.30 4.72 3.87
C LEU A 97 -6.56 5.07 4.66
N PHE A 98 -6.37 5.45 5.92
CA PHE A 98 -7.46 5.88 6.79
C PHE A 98 -8.01 7.24 6.38
N PHE A 99 -9.34 7.32 6.22
CA PHE A 99 -10.09 8.56 6.06
C PHE A 99 -11.15 8.71 7.15
N GLN A 100 -11.54 9.95 7.42
CA GLN A 100 -12.57 10.23 8.43
C GLN A 100 -13.87 9.52 8.06
N GLY A 101 -14.36 8.67 8.97
CA GLY A 101 -15.57 7.86 8.77
C GLY A 101 -15.29 6.38 8.55
N ASP A 102 -14.04 6.00 8.30
CA ASP A 102 -13.67 4.59 8.18
C ASP A 102 -13.80 3.86 9.52
N ALA A 103 -14.23 2.61 9.45
CA ALA A 103 -14.37 1.75 10.63
C ALA A 103 -13.02 1.25 11.16
N ARG A 104 -11.96 1.27 10.33
CA ARG A 104 -10.62 0.81 10.68
C ARG A 104 -9.65 2.00 10.64
N GLY A 105 -8.90 2.18 11.73
CA GLY A 105 -7.80 3.13 11.76
C GLY A 105 -6.50 2.51 11.24
N THR A 106 -5.57 3.37 10.83
CA THR A 106 -4.20 2.97 10.49
C THR A 106 -3.26 3.50 11.56
N THR A 107 -2.30 2.68 11.99
CA THR A 107 -1.17 3.12 12.82
C THR A 107 0.12 2.88 12.05
N VAL A 108 1.00 3.87 12.01
CA VAL A 108 2.29 3.75 11.32
C VAL A 108 3.45 4.07 12.23
N ASP A 109 4.56 3.36 12.02
CA ASP A 109 5.88 3.67 12.56
C ASP A 109 6.89 3.75 11.42
N ASP A 110 7.48 4.93 11.21
CA ASP A 110 8.51 5.17 10.19
C ASP A 110 9.90 5.27 10.84
N HIS A 111 10.36 4.17 11.44
CA HIS A 111 11.63 4.13 12.15
C HIS A 111 12.83 4.17 11.20
N ARG A 112 13.57 5.29 11.17
CA ARG A 112 14.67 5.51 10.21
C ARG A 112 16.03 5.06 10.71
N SER A 113 16.20 4.95 12.01
CA SER A 113 17.48 4.64 12.65
C SER A 113 17.84 3.15 12.58
N GLY A 114 16.90 2.31 12.14
CA GLY A 114 17.00 0.85 12.19
C GLY A 114 16.85 0.31 13.62
N ILE A 115 16.98 -1.01 13.74
CA ILE A 115 17.01 -1.72 15.04
C ILE A 115 18.31 -2.51 15.12
N ASN A 116 18.93 -2.58 16.30
CA ASN A 116 20.07 -3.45 16.53
C ASN A 116 19.62 -4.83 16.97
N THR A 117 20.53 -5.81 16.85
CA THR A 117 20.31 -7.14 17.39
C THR A 117 20.03 -7.07 18.89
N GLY A 118 18.87 -7.55 19.32
CA GLY A 118 18.42 -7.53 20.72
C GLY A 118 17.53 -6.35 21.09
N ASP A 119 17.42 -5.33 20.22
CA ASP A 119 16.48 -4.24 20.43
C ASP A 119 15.04 -4.74 20.29
N THR A 120 14.13 -4.19 21.08
CA THR A 120 12.69 -4.49 21.03
C THR A 120 11.92 -3.18 21.03
N VAL A 121 10.89 -3.10 20.19
CA VAL A 121 9.90 -2.02 20.20
C VAL A 121 8.54 -2.63 20.49
N THR A 122 7.84 -2.08 21.48
CA THR A 122 6.53 -2.57 21.91
C THR A 122 5.46 -1.54 21.56
N TYR A 123 4.41 -1.98 20.89
CA TYR A 123 3.24 -1.17 20.55
C TYR A 123 2.04 -1.65 21.37
N GLN A 124 1.22 -0.71 21.83
CA GLN A 124 -0.08 -1.00 22.42
C GLN A 124 -1.16 -0.46 21.50
N LEU A 125 -2.00 -1.37 20.99
CA LEU A 125 -3.11 -1.05 20.10
C LEU A 125 -4.42 -1.38 20.81
N ALA A 126 -5.37 -0.45 20.76
CA ALA A 126 -6.72 -0.70 21.24
C ALA A 126 -7.52 -1.45 20.17
N ILE A 127 -8.03 -2.64 20.50
CA ILE A 127 -8.87 -3.42 19.60
C ILE A 127 -10.32 -2.98 19.80
N GLY A 128 -10.85 -2.25 18.81
CA GLY A 128 -12.25 -1.78 18.82
C GLY A 128 -13.26 -2.85 18.40
N ASP A 129 -12.85 -3.78 17.53
CA ASP A 129 -13.66 -4.91 17.06
C ASP A 129 -12.78 -6.16 16.95
N SER A 130 -13.07 -7.19 17.75
CA SER A 130 -12.30 -8.43 17.78
C SER A 130 -12.67 -9.41 16.66
N SER A 131 -13.70 -9.10 15.86
CA SER A 131 -14.06 -9.89 14.66
C SER A 131 -13.19 -9.52 13.45
N ILE A 132 -12.49 -8.39 13.52
CA ILE A 132 -11.61 -7.91 12.46
C ILE A 132 -10.16 -8.18 12.88
N PRO A 133 -9.34 -8.85 12.04
CA PRO A 133 -7.92 -9.01 12.29
C PRO A 133 -7.22 -7.65 12.46
N VAL A 134 -6.33 -7.56 13.45
CA VAL A 134 -5.42 -6.42 13.66
C VAL A 134 -4.38 -6.38 12.56
#